data_AF-A0A5C7VJB1-F1
#
_entry.id   AF-A0A5C7VJB1-F1
#
_cell.length_a   1.000
_cell.length_b   1.000
_cell.length_c   1.000
_cell.angle_alpha   90.00
_cell.angle_beta   90.00
_cell.angle_gamma   90.00
#
_symmetry.space_group_name_H-M   'P 1'
#
loop_
_entity.id
_entity.type
_entity.pdbx_description
1 polymer ?
#
loop_
_entity_poly.entity_id
_entity_poly.type
_entity_poly.pdbx_seq_one_letter_code
_entity_poly.pdbx_strand_id
1 'polypeptide(L)' 'MKVMVIFKTGTSQVFIVPRDILAVEFRRLAESVGGEIHRIEFMQKNKFAAPKYALIKDI' A
#
# COMPACT_ATOMS: atom_id res chain seq x y z
N MET A 1 -1.79 1.21 -2.75
CA MET A 1 -0.79 0.31 -2.15
C MET A 1 -0.01 1.09 -1.10
N LYS A 2 0.68 0.40 -0.19
CA LYS A 2 1.72 1.03 0.65
C LYS A 2 3.08 0.55 0.16
N VAL A 3 4.04 1.46 0.03
CA VAL A 3 5.39 1.14 -0.43
C VAL A 3 6.40 1.68 0.57
N MET A 4 7.25 0.80 1.11
CA MET A 4 8.40 1.19 1.93
C MET A 4 9.60 1.41 1.01
N VAL A 5 10.17 2.61 1.09
CA VAL A 5 11.37 3.02 0.36
C VAL A 5 12.48 3.27 1.38
N ILE A 6 13.68 2.77 1.10
CA ILE A 6 14.90 3.09 1.84
C ILE A 6 15.74 4.00 0.94
N PHE A 7 16.10 5.16 1.44
CA PHE A 7 16.95 6.11 0.72
C PHE A 7 18.42 5.83 0.98
N LYS A 8 19.28 6.26 0.06
CA LYS A 8 20.75 6.20 0.23
C LYS A 8 21.26 6.90 1.50
N THR A 9 20.48 7.84 2.05
CA THR A 9 20.75 8.50 3.34
C THR A 9 20.54 7.58 4.55
N GLY A 10 19.98 6.38 4.36
CA GLY A 10 19.56 5.46 5.41
C GLY A 10 18.15 5.73 5.95
N THR A 11 17.50 6.82 5.54
CA THR A 11 16.11 7.13 5.93
C THR A 11 15.16 6.14 5.27
N SER A 12 14.15 5.67 6.00
CA SER A 12 13.05 4.87 5.44
C SER A 12 11.75 5.65 5.49
N GLN A 13 10.95 5.55 4.43
CA GLN A 13 9.64 6.21 4.35
C GLN A 13 8.61 5.25 3.74
N VAL A 14 7.42 5.25 4.33
CA VAL A 14 6.26 4.55 3.76
C VAL A 14 5.42 5.55 2.98
N PHE A 15 5.18 5.25 1.71
CA PHE A 15 4.33 6.01 0.80
C PHE A 15 2.99 5.32 0.63
N ILE A 16 1.91 6.09 0.65
CA ILE A 16 0.59 5.62 0.21
C ILE A 16 0.49 5.95 -1.27
N VAL A 17 0.63 4.93 -2.11
CA VAL A 17 0.62 5.11 -3.56
C VAL A 17 -0.78 4.78 -4.10
N PRO A 18 -1.39 5.66 -4.91
CA PRO A 18 -2.63 5.41 -5.63
C PRO A 18 -2.61 4.11 -6.47
N ARG A 19 -3.79 3.58 -6.82
CA ARG A 19 -3.92 2.28 -7.52
C ARG A 19 -3.69 2.36 -9.04
N ASP A 20 -3.85 3.55 -9.58
CA ASP A 20 -3.61 3.94 -10.96
C ASP A 20 -2.12 4.08 -11.29
N ILE A 21 -1.25 4.23 -10.29
CA ILE A 21 0.21 4.22 -10.49
C ILE A 21 0.71 2.77 -10.51
N LEU A 22 1.44 2.40 -11.56
CA LEU A 22 2.07 1.09 -11.64
C LEU A 22 3.26 1.00 -10.68
N ALA A 23 3.46 -0.17 -10.07
CA ALA A 23 4.60 -0.40 -9.18
C ALA A 23 5.96 -0.15 -9.87
N VAL A 24 6.04 -0.42 -11.20
CA VAL A 24 7.24 -0.16 -11.99
C VAL A 24 7.50 1.32 -12.21
N GLU A 25 6.45 2.14 -12.36
CA GLU A 25 6.58 3.59 -12.48
C GLU A 25 7.02 4.19 -11.14
N PHE A 26 6.39 3.75 -10.06
CA PHE A 26 6.78 4.18 -8.71
C PHE A 26 8.22 3.78 -8.38
N ARG A 27 8.69 2.61 -8.82
CA ARG A 27 10.09 2.19 -8.67
C ARG A 27 11.05 3.17 -9.35
N ARG A 28 10.80 3.50 -10.62
CA ARG A 28 11.64 4.46 -11.36
C ARG A 28 11.68 5.82 -10.67
N LEU A 29 10.53 6.27 -10.15
CA LEU A 29 10.46 7.51 -9.38
C LEU A 29 11.30 7.45 -8.10
N ALA A 30 11.18 6.39 -7.31
CA ALA A 30 11.98 6.19 -6.11
C ALA A 30 13.49 6.17 -6.44
N GLU A 31 13.89 5.42 -7.47
CA GLU A 31 15.29 5.32 -7.92
C GLU A 31 15.85 6.69 -8.36
N SER A 32 15.04 7.50 -9.04
CA SER A 32 15.44 8.83 -9.53
C SER A 32 15.84 9.81 -8.42
N VAL A 33 15.32 9.60 -7.20
CA VAL A 33 15.64 10.40 -6.00
C VAL A 33 16.56 9.67 -5.03
N GLY A 34 17.17 8.55 -5.46
CA GLY A 34 18.10 7.77 -4.64
C GLY A 34 17.41 6.88 -3.59
N GLY A 35 16.15 6.50 -3.82
CA GLY A 35 15.41 5.52 -3.03
C GLY A 35 15.38 4.14 -3.68
N GLU A 36 15.30 3.10 -2.87
CA GLU A 36 15.08 1.72 -3.29
C GLU A 36 13.81 1.18 -2.64
N ILE A 37 12.96 0.49 -3.43
CA ILE A 37 11.76 -0.15 -2.89
C ILE A 37 12.19 -1.39 -2.10
N HIS A 38 11.89 -1.39 -0.80
CA HIS A 38 12.16 -2.51 0.09
C HIS A 38 10.95 -3.43 0.26
N ARG A 39 9.73 -2.87 0.32
CA ARG A 39 8.50 -3.64 0.55
C ARG A 39 7.29 -2.98 -0.10
N ILE A 40 6.39 -3.80 -0.67
CA ILE A 40 5.11 -3.35 -1.22
C ILE A 40 3.97 -4.12 -0.53
N GLU A 41 2.95 -3.40 -0.09
CA GLU A 41 1.73 -3.96 0.49
C GLU A 41 0.50 -3.55 -0.32
N PHE A 42 -0.25 -4.55 -0.77
CA PHE A 42 -1.50 -4.35 -1.50
C PHE A 42 -2.67 -4.38 -0.52
N MET A 43 -3.30 -3.22 -0.32
CA MET A 43 -4.55 -3.18 0.44
C MET A 43 -5.66 -3.82 -0.39
N GLN A 44 -6.07 -5.03 -0.01
CA GLN A 44 -7.27 -5.66 -0.54
C GLN A 44 -8.50 -4.88 -0.05
N LYS A 45 -9.44 -4.57 -0.95
CA LYS A 45 -10.80 -4.23 -0.50
C LYS A 45 -11.38 -5.53 0.02
N ASN A 46 -11.58 -5.64 1.32
CA ASN A 46 -12.20 -6.82 1.91
C ASN A 46 -13.63 -6.91 1.34
N LYS A 47 -13.86 -7.77 0.35
CA LYS A 47 -15.19 -7.96 -0.26
C LYS A 47 -16.16 -8.69 0.68
N PHE A 48 -15.66 -9.21 1.79
CA PHE A 48 -16.39 -10.00 2.79
C PHE A 48 -16.37 -9.37 4.19
N ALA A 49 -16.35 -8.04 4.29
CA ALA A 49 -16.70 -7.41 5.55
C ALA A 49 -18.19 -7.69 5.81
N ALA A 50 -18.49 -8.80 6.50
CA ALA A 50 -19.84 -9.10 6.96
C ALA A 50 -20.37 -7.88 7.71
N PRO A 51 -21.60 -7.42 7.42
CA PRO A 51 -22.16 -6.29 8.15
C PRO A 51 -22.25 -6.66 9.64
N LYS A 52 -21.64 -5.83 10.49
CA LYS A 52 -21.60 -5.97 11.96
C LYS A 52 -22.98 -6.06 12.65
N TYR A 53 -24.07 -6.01 11.90
CA TYR A 53 -25.45 -5.92 12.39
C TYR A 53 -26.40 -7.00 11.85
N ALA A 54 -25.92 -8.00 11.09
CA ALA A 54 -26.77 -9.08 10.56
C ALA A 54 -27.09 -10.20 11.59
N LEU A 55 -27.14 -9.87 12.88
CA LEU A 55 -27.36 -10.85 13.96
C LEU A 55 -28.43 -10.37 14.95
N ILE A 56 -29.48 -9.71 14.49
CA ILE A 56 -30.74 -9.63 15.25
C ILE A 56 -31.91 -9.60 14.27
N LYS A 57 -32.51 -10.75 14.04
CA LYS A 57 -33.95 -10.96 13.85
C LYS A 57 -34.15 -12.40 13.40
N ASP A 58 -34.32 -13.27 14.39
CA ASP A 58 -35.28 -14.37 14.34
C ASP A 58 -35.68 -14.59 15.81
N ILE A 59 -36.78 -13.93 16.20
CA ILE A 59 -37.59 -14.24 17.38
C ILE A 59 -38.66 -15.20 16.90
#